data_AF-A0A535VTM7-F1
#
_entry.id   AF-A0A535VTM7-F1
#
_cell.length_a   1.000
_cell.length_b   1.000
_cell.length_c   1.000
_cell.angle_alpha   90.00
_cell.angle_beta   90.00
_cell.angle_gamma   90.00
#
_symmetry.space_group_name_H-M   'P 1'
#
loop_
_entity.id
_entity.type
_entity.pdbx_description
1 polymer ?
#
loop_
_entity_poly.entity_id
_entity_poly.type
_entity_poly.pdbx_seq_one_letter_code
_entity_poly.pdbx_strand_id
1 'polypeptide(L)'
;MRVGKITAREYEEALNTRGRYERLTERGHAVRHYILVPLDGSTLSEAILPEAVALAHATESALILLQVLEPVYEPIFGALGVPETTQEEQLARMRDAQLTSIHNYLTNIAKQLQAEGLEIHAK
;
A
#
# COMPACT_ATOMS: atom_id res chain seq x y z
N MET A 1 -24.09 15.30 22.67
CA MET A 1 -23.35 14.62 21.59
C MET A 1 -24.32 13.63 20.94
N ARG A 2 -24.88 13.93 19.76
CA ARG A 2 -25.86 13.05 19.09
C ARG A 2 -25.11 12.08 18.18
N VAL A 3 -25.13 10.80 18.51
CA VAL A 3 -24.71 9.74 17.57
C VAL A 3 -25.80 9.67 16.50
N GLY A 4 -25.44 9.93 15.25
CA GLY A 4 -26.38 9.92 14.12
C GLY A 4 -27.04 8.55 13.97
N LYS A 5 -28.37 8.53 13.85
CA LYS A 5 -29.12 7.30 13.57
C LYS A 5 -28.85 6.92 12.11
N ILE A 6 -28.23 5.76 11.90
CA ILE A 6 -28.08 5.15 10.58
C ILE A 6 -29.48 4.92 10.03
N THR A 7 -29.73 5.34 8.79
CA THR A 7 -31.02 5.15 8.13
C THR A 7 -31.17 3.69 7.71
N ALA A 8 -32.41 3.19 7.65
CA ALA A 8 -32.67 1.79 7.27
C ALA A 8 -32.07 1.42 5.91
N ARG A 9 -31.98 2.41 4.99
CA ARG A 9 -31.37 2.26 3.67
C ARG A 9 -29.85 2.06 3.74
N GLU A 10 -29.16 2.79 4.60
CA GLU A 10 -27.71 2.61 4.83
C GLU A 10 -27.42 1.26 5.50
N TYR A 11 -28.32 0.77 6.35
CA TYR A 11 -28.22 -0.57 6.95
C TYR A 11 -28.43 -1.68 5.91
N GLU A 12 -29.42 -1.52 5.02
CA GLU A 12 -29.66 -2.45 3.91
C GLU A 12 -28.52 -2.46 2.88
N GLU A 13 -27.94 -1.31 2.54
CA GLU A 13 -26.78 -1.23 1.64
C GLU A 13 -25.53 -1.91 2.26
N ALA A 14 -25.32 -1.76 3.58
CA ALA A 14 -24.25 -2.46 4.29
C ALA A 14 -24.47 -3.98 4.33
N LEU A 15 -25.72 -4.43 4.54
CA LEU A 15 -26.08 -5.85 4.49
C LEU A 15 -25.98 -6.43 3.08
N ASN A 16 -26.36 -5.67 2.05
CA ASN A 16 -26.30 -6.12 0.66
C ASN A 16 -24.85 -6.23 0.15
N THR A 17 -23.95 -5.40 0.70
CA THR A 17 -22.51 -5.56 0.50
C THR A 17 -22.02 -6.87 1.12
N ARG A 18 -22.48 -7.22 2.34
CA ARG A 18 -22.16 -8.48 3.03
C ARG A 18 -22.65 -9.72 2.26
N GLY A 19 -23.87 -9.71 1.75
CA GLY A 19 -24.44 -10.79 0.94
C GLY A 19 -23.81 -10.92 -0.47
N ARG A 20 -23.03 -9.94 -0.92
CA ARG A 20 -22.23 -10.03 -2.15
C ARG A 20 -20.88 -10.71 -1.89
N TYR A 21 -20.30 -10.57 -0.68
CA TYR A 21 -19.10 -11.31 -0.28
C TYR A 21 -19.39 -12.80 -0.06
N GLU A 22 -20.51 -13.13 0.58
CA GLU A 22 -20.92 -14.54 0.81
C GLU A 22 -21.14 -15.29 -0.52
N ARG A 23 -21.79 -14.67 -1.51
CA ARG A 23 -22.02 -15.28 -2.83
C ARG A 23 -20.75 -15.47 -3.67
N LEU A 24 -19.67 -14.74 -3.41
CA LEU A 24 -18.37 -14.98 -4.06
C LEU A 24 -17.70 -16.25 -3.51
N THR A 25 -17.95 -16.58 -2.24
CA THR A 25 -17.43 -17.80 -1.60
C THR A 25 -18.23 -19.06 -1.95
N GLU A 26 -19.49 -18.93 -2.36
CA GLU A 26 -20.34 -20.05 -2.80
C GLU A 26 -19.90 -20.69 -4.13
N ARG A 27 -19.14 -19.95 -4.96
CA ARG A 27 -18.56 -20.47 -6.21
C ARG A 27 -17.12 -20.96 -6.04
N GLY A 28 -16.73 -21.56 -4.93
CA GLY A 28 -15.43 -22.27 -4.80
C GLY A 28 -14.15 -21.44 -5.05
N HIS A 29 -14.25 -20.13 -5.23
CA HIS A 29 -13.11 -19.23 -5.32
C HIS A 29 -12.78 -18.80 -3.88
N ALA A 30 -11.72 -19.36 -3.32
CA ALA A 30 -11.18 -18.88 -2.05
C ALA A 30 -10.88 -17.37 -2.19
N VAL A 31 -11.65 -16.53 -1.48
CA VAL A 31 -11.42 -15.09 -1.44
C VAL A 31 -10.18 -14.88 -0.58
N ARG A 32 -9.12 -14.37 -1.20
CA ARG A 32 -7.87 -14.08 -0.50
C ARG A 32 -7.87 -12.64 0.00
N HIS A 33 -7.64 -12.48 1.29
CA HIS A 33 -7.59 -11.17 1.93
C HIS A 33 -6.15 -10.64 1.96
N TYR A 34 -6.02 -9.34 1.71
CA TYR A 34 -4.75 -8.61 1.74
C TYR A 34 -4.86 -7.43 2.69
N ILE A 35 -3.83 -7.25 3.52
CA ILE A 35 -3.67 -6.08 4.39
C ILE A 35 -2.60 -5.19 3.77
N LEU A 36 -2.97 -3.95 3.47
CA LEU A 36 -2.05 -2.95 2.94
C LEU A 36 -1.32 -2.26 4.10
N VAL A 37 0.02 -2.24 4.03
CA VAL A 37 0.90 -1.63 5.04
C VAL A 37 1.70 -0.52 4.35
N PRO A 38 1.33 0.75 4.54
CA PRO A 38 2.10 1.87 4.00
C PRO A 38 3.38 2.06 4.81
N LEU A 39 4.53 2.11 4.13
CA LEU A 39 5.84 2.34 4.73
C LEU A 39 6.52 3.49 4.00
N ASP A 40 6.84 4.57 4.72
CA ASP A 40 7.53 5.74 4.16
C ASP A 40 9.05 5.72 4.45
N GLY A 41 9.55 4.66 5.11
CA GLY A 41 10.94 4.55 5.55
C GLY A 41 11.22 5.19 6.91
N SER A 42 10.23 5.83 7.53
CA SER A 42 10.37 6.34 8.90
C SER A 42 10.21 5.23 9.92
N THR A 43 10.93 5.35 11.05
CA THR A 43 10.76 4.46 12.20
C THR A 43 9.33 4.42 12.72
N LEU A 44 8.59 5.53 12.58
CA LEU A 44 7.18 5.58 12.97
C LEU A 44 6.31 4.69 12.09
N SER A 45 6.53 4.68 10.77
CA SER A 45 5.79 3.80 9.86
C SER A 45 6.15 2.33 10.08
N GLU A 46 7.42 2.02 10.32
CA GLU A 46 7.88 0.64 10.57
C GLU A 46 7.37 0.07 11.89
N ALA A 47 7.05 0.92 12.87
CA ALA A 47 6.55 0.50 14.16
C ALA A 47 5.23 -0.28 14.08
N ILE A 48 4.49 -0.21 12.97
CA ILE A 48 3.23 -0.95 12.76
C ILE A 48 3.44 -2.42 12.32
N LEU A 49 4.65 -2.77 11.89
CA LEU A 49 4.92 -4.08 11.29
C LEU A 49 4.56 -5.25 12.21
N PRO A 50 4.87 -5.23 13.53
CA PRO A 50 4.48 -6.30 14.44
C PRO A 50 2.96 -6.50 14.51
N GLU A 51 2.19 -5.41 14.57
CA GLU A 51 0.73 -5.44 14.64
C GLU A 51 0.11 -5.89 13.31
N ALA A 52 0.69 -5.46 12.18
CA ALA A 52 0.25 -5.89 10.85
C ALA A 52 0.46 -7.41 10.66
N VAL A 53 1.60 -7.93 11.12
CA VAL A 53 1.90 -9.37 11.14
C VAL A 53 0.92 -10.13 12.02
N ALA A 54 0.68 -9.66 13.26
CA ALA A 54 -0.27 -10.28 14.16
C ALA A 54 -1.68 -10.33 13.57
N LEU A 55 -2.11 -9.24 12.91
CA LEU A 55 -3.39 -9.17 12.23
C LEU A 55 -3.45 -10.14 11.05
N ALA A 56 -2.40 -10.20 10.22
CA ALA A 56 -2.32 -11.10 9.08
C ALA A 56 -2.45 -12.57 9.48
N HIS A 57 -1.80 -12.97 10.58
CA HIS A 57 -1.94 -14.31 11.13
C HIS A 57 -3.36 -14.59 11.63
N ALA A 58 -3.94 -13.65 12.38
CA ALA A 58 -5.29 -13.81 12.94
C ALA A 58 -6.39 -13.89 11.85
N THR A 59 -6.13 -13.34 10.66
CA THR A 59 -7.10 -13.28 9.56
C THR A 59 -6.70 -14.11 8.34
N GLU A 60 -5.67 -14.95 8.44
CA GLU A 60 -5.14 -15.77 7.34
C GLU A 60 -4.91 -14.95 6.06
N SER A 61 -4.42 -13.72 6.22
CA SER A 61 -4.28 -12.74 5.15
C SER A 61 -2.83 -12.57 4.72
N ALA A 62 -2.61 -12.14 3.48
CA ALA A 62 -1.29 -11.74 3.00
C ALA A 62 -1.05 -10.25 3.26
N LEU A 63 0.22 -9.84 3.34
CA LEU A 63 0.60 -8.43 3.47
C LEU A 63 1.01 -7.84 2.12
N ILE A 64 0.64 -6.59 1.88
CA ILE A 64 1.17 -5.77 0.79
C ILE A 64 1.89 -4.58 1.44
N LEU A 65 3.21 -4.52 1.32
CA LEU A 65 4.01 -3.37 1.71
C LEU A 65 3.99 -2.36 0.58
N LEU A 66 3.61 -1.11 0.85
CA LEU A 66 3.45 -0.06 -0.15
C LEU A 66 4.25 1.18 0.25
N GLN A 67 5.03 1.73 -0.68
CA GLN A 67 5.61 3.05 -0.52
C GLN A 67 5.28 3.93 -1.73
N VAL A 68 4.81 5.15 -1.46
CA VAL A 68 4.48 6.12 -2.51
C VAL A 68 5.71 6.99 -2.80
N LEU A 69 6.09 7.06 -4.07
CA LEU A 69 7.11 8.02 -4.52
C LEU A 69 6.47 9.40 -4.68
N GLU A 70 7.00 10.39 -3.97
CA GLU A 70 6.57 11.78 -4.19
C GLU A 70 7.03 12.28 -5.57
N PRO A 71 6.19 13.04 -6.30
CA PRO A 71 6.58 13.64 -7.55
C PRO A 71 7.78 14.57 -7.35
N VAL A 72 8.85 14.36 -8.12
CA VAL A 72 9.91 15.36 -8.22
C VAL A 72 9.35 16.51 -9.03
N TYR A 73 8.99 17.61 -8.36
CA TYR A 73 8.52 18.81 -9.04
C TYR A 73 9.59 19.31 -10.01
N GLU A 74 9.16 19.69 -11.21
CA GLU A 74 10.03 20.37 -12.15
C GLU A 74 10.67 21.57 -11.44
N PRO A 75 12.01 21.65 -11.38
CA PRO A 75 12.65 22.86 -10.92
C PRO A 75 12.24 24.02 -11.84
N ILE A 76 12.28 25.24 -11.30
CA ILE A 76 12.00 26.53 -11.97
C ILE A 76 12.86 26.74 -13.25
N PHE A 77 13.76 25.81 -13.59
CA PHE A 77 14.67 25.85 -14.73
C PHE A 77 13.99 25.97 -16.10
N GLY A 78 12.76 25.46 -16.28
CA GLY A 78 11.96 25.73 -17.48
C GLY A 78 11.68 27.23 -17.69
N ALA A 79 11.50 27.99 -16.60
CA ALA A 79 11.35 29.45 -16.64
C ALA A 79 12.68 30.21 -16.82
N LEU A 80 13.83 29.54 -16.66
CA LEU A 80 15.18 30.13 -16.78
C LEU A 80 15.89 29.78 -18.09
N GLY A 81 15.22 29.07 -19.03
CA GLY A 81 15.75 28.80 -20.37
C GLY A 81 16.84 27.71 -20.42
N VAL A 82 16.87 26.81 -19.44
CA VAL A 82 17.74 25.61 -19.49
C VAL A 82 17.16 24.62 -20.52
N PRO A 83 17.96 23.97 -21.38
CA PRO A 83 17.47 22.98 -22.33
C PRO A 83 16.70 21.85 -21.63
N GLU A 84 15.48 21.56 -22.08
CA GLU A 84 14.58 20.55 -21.49
C GLU A 84 15.19 19.14 -21.50
N THR A 85 15.94 18.79 -22.56
CA THR A 85 16.48 17.44 -22.76
C THR A 85 17.49 17.01 -21.70
N THR A 86 18.30 17.92 -21.16
CA THR A 86 19.25 17.62 -20.07
C THR A 86 18.55 17.46 -18.72
N GLN A 87 17.38 18.09 -18.55
CA GLN A 87 16.59 18.05 -17.32
C GLN A 87 15.78 16.75 -17.22
N GLU A 88 15.14 16.32 -18.31
CA GLU A 88 14.37 15.07 -18.35
C GLU A 88 15.24 13.85 -18.03
N GLU A 89 16.44 13.77 -18.61
CA GLU A 89 17.37 12.67 -18.33
C GLU A 89 17.82 12.65 -16.87
N GLN A 90 18.08 13.81 -16.27
CA GLN A 90 18.47 13.90 -14.86
C GLN A 90 17.31 13.53 -13.93
N LEU A 91 16.10 14.03 -14.20
CA LEU A 91 14.89 13.69 -13.45
C LEU A 91 14.57 12.20 -13.55
N ALA A 92 14.68 11.61 -14.74
CA ALA A 92 14.50 10.18 -14.96
C ALA A 92 15.51 9.36 -14.14
N ARG A 93 16.80 9.74 -14.16
CA ARG A 93 17.84 9.09 -13.34
C ARG A 93 17.56 9.20 -11.86
N MET A 94 17.12 10.36 -11.37
CA MET A 94 16.77 10.56 -9.95
C MET A 94 15.58 9.68 -9.55
N ARG A 95 14.53 9.66 -10.36
CA ARG A 95 13.35 8.82 -10.13
C ARG A 95 13.72 7.34 -10.11
N ASP A 96 14.50 6.88 -11.08
CA ASP A 96 14.90 5.47 -11.18
C ASP A 96 15.81 5.06 -10.00
N ALA A 97 16.68 5.96 -9.53
CA ALA A 97 17.46 5.77 -8.32
C ALA A 97 16.56 5.65 -7.08
N GLN A 98 15.55 6.52 -6.93
CA GLN A 98 14.60 6.46 -5.81
C GLN A 98 13.75 5.17 -5.85
N LEU A 99 13.24 4.78 -7.02
CA LEU A 99 12.49 3.53 -7.20
C LEU A 99 13.34 2.32 -6.81
N THR A 100 14.62 2.34 -7.19
CA THR A 100 15.57 1.28 -6.80
C THR A 100 15.77 1.24 -5.29
N SER A 101 15.95 2.38 -4.63
CA SER A 101 16.11 2.40 -3.16
C SER A 101 14.85 1.94 -2.43
N ILE A 102 13.67 2.36 -2.88
CA ILE A 102 12.37 1.96 -2.31
C ILE A 102 12.17 0.46 -2.48
N HIS A 103 12.39 -0.06 -3.70
CA HIS A 103 12.25 -1.48 -3.97
C HIS A 103 13.17 -2.33 -3.10
N ASN A 104 14.43 -1.91 -2.93
CA ASN A 104 15.38 -2.62 -2.07
C ASN A 104 14.95 -2.59 -0.60
N TYR A 105 14.48 -1.45 -0.12
CA TYR A 105 13.97 -1.28 1.24
C TYR A 105 12.78 -2.20 1.53
N LEU A 106 11.72 -2.12 0.72
CA LEU A 106 10.52 -2.95 0.89
C LEU A 106 10.84 -4.44 0.73
N THR A 107 11.75 -4.80 -0.19
CA THR A 107 12.19 -6.19 -0.38
C THR A 107 12.93 -6.71 0.85
N ASN A 108 13.73 -5.89 1.53
CA ASN A 108 14.43 -6.30 2.74
C ASN A 108 13.46 -6.56 3.89
N ILE A 109 12.49 -5.67 4.10
CA ILE A 109 11.43 -5.88 5.10
C ILE A 109 10.61 -7.12 4.76
N ALA A 110 10.19 -7.28 3.50
CA ALA A 110 9.43 -8.45 3.07
C ALA A 110 10.17 -9.76 3.35
N LYS A 111 11.49 -9.81 3.09
CA LYS A 111 12.31 -11.00 3.41
C LYS A 111 12.37 -11.31 4.90
N GLN A 112 12.49 -10.29 5.74
CA GLN A 112 12.51 -10.46 7.20
C GLN A 112 11.19 -11.06 7.69
N LEU A 113 10.07 -10.50 7.22
CA LEU A 113 8.74 -10.92 7.64
C LEU A 113 8.29 -12.25 7.00
N GLN A 114 8.78 -12.59 5.80
CA GLN A 114 8.54 -13.90 5.18
C GLN A 114 9.11 -15.06 6.01
N ALA A 115 10.15 -14.82 6.81
CA ALA A 115 10.69 -15.81 7.74
C ALA A 115 9.67 -16.22 8.82
N GLU A 116 8.62 -15.43 9.03
CA GLU A 116 7.51 -15.71 9.95
C GLU A 116 6.38 -16.53 9.30
N GLY A 117 6.56 -16.95 8.04
CA GLY A 117 5.61 -17.81 7.32
C GLY A 117 4.45 -17.07 6.66
N LEU A 118 4.50 -15.74 6.59
CA LEU A 118 3.51 -14.91 5.90
C LEU A 118 3.83 -14.77 4.40
N GLU A 119 2.79 -14.70 3.58
CA GLU A 119 2.94 -14.22 2.20
C GLU A 119 2.97 -12.69 2.19
N ILE A 120 3.99 -12.13 1.56
CA ILE A 120 4.26 -10.69 1.56
C ILE A 120 4.64 -10.22 0.17
N HIS A 121 4.01 -9.15 -0.29
CA HIS A 121 4.26 -8.51 -1.57
C HIS A 121 4.79 -7.09 -1.34
N ALA A 122 5.93 -6.74 -1.95
CA ALA A 122 6.42 -5.37 -2.00
C ALA A 122 5.90 -4.68 -3.28
N LYS A 123 5.30 -3.50 -3.13
CA LYS A 123 4.66 -2.73 -4.22
C LYS A 123 5.08 -1.28 -4.23
#